data_AF-A0A7Y1VUL6-F1
#
_entry.id   AF-A0A7Y1VUL6-F1
#
_cell.length_a   1.000
_cell.length_b   1.000
_cell.length_c   1.000
_cell.angle_alpha   90.00
_cell.angle_beta   90.00
_cell.angle_gamma   90.00
#
_symmetry.space_group_name_H-M   'P 1'
#
loop_
_entity.id
_entity.type
_entity.pdbx_description
1 polymer ?
#
loop_
_entity_poly.entity_id
_entity_poly.type
_entity_poly.pdbx_seq_one_letter_code
_entity_poly.pdbx_strand_id
1 'polypeptide(L)'
;MREIGWTNEEAIGKTFGSSEIKDWENGQWENRDGKVIGVLKDFHFESLKDEIVPTVYFIAPYMAWNYVIRIRPDNIPATIAFLENKWQEFVEDQPFEYSFVDENFGELYANEERQGKIFAIFSLLAIFIACLGLVGLASFTAERRKKEVGIRKVLGATSFNLVMLLSREFLWLVLIAFAIAAPISYMIMQSWLEDFAYRVAVGPLVFILSGLFAFFIAWITVSIQTAKTAYGNPVQAIQYE
;
A
#
# COMPACT_ATOMS: atom_id res chain seq x y z
N MET A 1 8.78 -15.01 -24.39
CA MET A 1 8.46 -15.56 -25.74
C MET A 1 7.67 -14.58 -26.62
N ARG A 2 6.68 -13.86 -26.08
CA ARG A 2 5.91 -12.88 -26.87
C ARG A 2 6.75 -11.72 -27.40
N GLU A 3 7.72 -11.23 -26.63
CA GLU A 3 8.63 -10.16 -27.07
C GLU A 3 9.57 -10.58 -28.21
N ILE A 4 9.96 -11.85 -28.26
CA ILE A 4 10.76 -12.41 -29.36
C ILE A 4 9.88 -12.88 -30.55
N GLY A 5 8.58 -12.57 -30.52
CA GLY A 5 7.64 -12.82 -31.62
C GLY A 5 7.19 -14.28 -31.79
N TRP A 6 7.39 -15.16 -30.79
CA TRP A 6 6.96 -16.56 -30.87
C TRP A 6 5.72 -16.82 -30.02
N THR A 7 4.80 -17.63 -30.54
CA THR A 7 3.70 -18.21 -29.74
C THR A 7 4.24 -19.36 -28.87
N ASN A 8 3.56 -19.69 -27.78
CA ASN A 8 4.01 -20.73 -26.84
C ASN A 8 4.15 -22.11 -27.52
N GLU A 9 3.30 -22.41 -28.51
CA GLU A 9 3.31 -23.67 -29.26
C GLU A 9 4.41 -23.69 -30.32
N GLU A 10 4.62 -22.57 -31.03
CA GLU A 10 5.70 -22.44 -32.02
C GLU A 10 7.09 -22.37 -31.40
N ALA A 11 7.17 -21.96 -30.14
CA ALA A 11 8.43 -21.88 -29.40
C ALA A 11 9.07 -23.24 -29.20
N ILE A 12 8.26 -24.30 -29.00
CA ILE A 12 8.75 -25.63 -28.68
C ILE A 12 9.44 -26.23 -29.90
N GLY A 13 10.70 -26.62 -29.72
CA GLY A 13 11.50 -27.25 -30.77
C GLY A 13 12.26 -26.29 -31.69
N LYS A 14 12.03 -24.98 -31.59
CA LYS A 14 12.91 -23.98 -32.21
C LYS A 14 14.27 -23.95 -31.51
N THR A 15 15.31 -23.64 -32.29
CA THR A 15 16.64 -23.37 -31.77
C THR A 15 16.74 -21.91 -31.39
N PHE A 16 17.23 -21.64 -30.19
CA PHE A 16 17.55 -20.30 -29.72
C PHE A 16 19.07 -20.16 -29.73
N GLY A 17 19.57 -19.37 -30.67
CA GLY A 17 20.98 -18.97 -30.76
C GLY A 17 21.06 -17.49 -30.40
N SER A 18 21.12 -17.19 -29.11
CA SER A 18 21.08 -15.80 -28.64
C SER A 18 21.53 -15.71 -27.19
N SER A 19 22.81 -15.95 -27.00
CA SER A 19 23.70 -15.16 -26.15
C SER A 19 25.01 -15.90 -26.14
N GLU A 20 26.08 -15.19 -26.46
CA GLU A 20 27.40 -15.56 -26.02
C GLU A 20 27.29 -15.89 -24.52
N ILE A 21 27.46 -17.15 -24.14
CA ILE A 21 27.60 -17.54 -22.73
C ILE A 21 29.08 -17.70 -22.52
N LYS A 22 29.64 -16.95 -21.56
CA LYS A 22 31.05 -17.06 -21.22
C LYS A 22 31.29 -18.45 -20.65
N ASP A 23 32.01 -19.27 -21.39
CA ASP A 23 32.50 -20.55 -20.91
C ASP A 23 33.57 -20.26 -19.85
N TRP A 24 33.35 -20.80 -18.66
CA TRP A 24 34.14 -20.48 -17.47
C TRP A 24 35.43 -21.30 -17.38
N GLU A 25 35.57 -22.37 -18.18
CA GLU A 25 36.81 -23.17 -18.25
C GLU A 25 37.86 -22.51 -19.15
N ASN A 26 37.43 -21.89 -20.26
CA ASN A 26 38.32 -21.26 -21.23
C ASN A 26 38.21 -19.71 -21.26
N GLY A 27 37.24 -19.13 -20.56
CA GLY A 27 37.00 -17.68 -20.49
C GLY A 27 36.44 -17.06 -21.77
N GLN A 28 36.14 -17.87 -22.79
CA GLN A 28 35.66 -17.43 -24.09
C GLN A 28 34.14 -17.41 -24.16
N TRP A 29 33.62 -16.48 -24.93
CA TRP A 29 32.20 -16.37 -25.21
C TRP A 29 31.84 -17.36 -26.31
N GLU A 30 31.13 -18.43 -25.96
CA GLU A 30 30.70 -19.45 -26.93
C GLU A 30 29.21 -19.33 -27.21
N ASN A 31 28.85 -19.43 -28.49
CA ASN A 31 27.46 -19.57 -28.90
C ASN A 31 26.98 -20.98 -28.53
N ARG A 32 26.17 -21.08 -27.49
CA ARG A 32 25.45 -22.31 -27.18
C ARG A 32 24.09 -22.29 -27.89
N ASP A 33 24.01 -23.02 -28.99
CA ASP A 33 22.73 -23.30 -29.63
C ASP A 33 21.91 -24.24 -28.76
N GLY A 34 20.84 -23.73 -28.17
CA GLY A 34 19.91 -24.48 -27.33
C GLY A 34 18.61 -24.80 -28.07
N LYS A 35 18.07 -26.01 -27.88
CA LYS A 35 16.70 -26.33 -28.33
C LYS A 35 15.71 -26.00 -27.21
N VAL A 36 14.66 -25.25 -27.53
CA VAL A 36 13.58 -24.98 -26.58
C VAL A 36 12.79 -26.27 -26.34
N ILE A 37 12.85 -26.77 -25.11
CA ILE A 37 12.18 -28.01 -24.69
C ILE A 37 10.83 -27.77 -24.00
N GLY A 38 10.56 -26.52 -23.58
CA GLY A 38 9.33 -26.15 -22.91
C GLY A 38 9.21 -24.65 -22.69
N VAL A 39 7.99 -24.19 -22.45
CA VAL A 39 7.67 -22.81 -22.11
C VAL A 39 6.98 -22.80 -20.76
N LEU A 40 7.53 -22.03 -19.82
CA LEU A 40 6.96 -21.85 -18.49
C LEU A 40 5.87 -20.77 -18.54
N LYS A 41 4.88 -20.87 -17.64
CA LYS A 41 3.95 -19.76 -17.41
C LYS A 41 4.70 -18.61 -16.77
N ASP A 42 4.30 -17.39 -17.08
CA ASP A 42 4.86 -16.19 -16.48
C ASP A 42 4.76 -16.27 -14.95
N PHE A 43 5.88 -16.02 -14.27
CA PHE A 43 5.96 -15.93 -12.82
C PHE A 43 6.92 -14.80 -12.43
N HIS A 44 6.64 -14.15 -11.31
CA HIS A 44 7.55 -13.16 -10.75
C HIS A 44 8.65 -13.88 -9.99
N PHE A 45 9.89 -13.65 -10.42
CA PHE A 45 11.07 -14.15 -9.73
C PHE A 45 11.93 -13.03 -9.12
N GLU A 46 11.63 -11.76 -9.46
CA GLU A 46 12.21 -10.56 -8.84
C GLU A 46 11.15 -9.78 -8.03
N SER A 47 11.42 -8.50 -7.77
CA SER A 47 10.46 -7.59 -7.13
C SER A 47 9.19 -7.44 -7.98
N LEU A 48 8.02 -7.29 -7.34
CA LEU A 48 6.77 -6.96 -8.03
C LEU A 48 6.77 -5.58 -8.72
N LYS A 49 7.82 -4.78 -8.51
CA LYS A 49 8.04 -3.52 -9.23
C LYS A 49 8.52 -3.76 -10.65
N ASP A 50 9.30 -4.83 -10.86
CA ASP A 50 9.95 -5.11 -12.12
C ASP A 50 9.02 -5.88 -13.05
N GLU A 51 9.12 -5.59 -14.35
CA GLU A 51 8.40 -6.37 -15.37
C GLU A 51 8.98 -7.79 -15.47
N ILE A 52 8.14 -8.77 -15.81
CA ILE A 52 8.60 -10.13 -16.05
C ILE A 52 9.43 -10.14 -17.35
N VAL A 53 10.75 -10.02 -17.21
CA VAL A 53 11.67 -10.06 -18.33
C VAL A 53 11.75 -11.49 -18.91
N PRO A 54 11.93 -11.64 -20.24
CA PRO A 54 12.12 -12.95 -20.85
C PRO A 54 13.36 -13.64 -20.30
N THR A 55 13.14 -14.67 -19.49
CA THR A 55 14.22 -15.44 -18.87
C THR A 55 14.36 -16.80 -19.54
N VAL A 56 15.60 -17.17 -19.86
CA VAL A 56 15.94 -18.48 -20.41
C VAL A 56 16.57 -19.32 -19.32
N TYR A 57 15.95 -20.46 -19.01
CA TYR A 57 16.53 -21.46 -18.13
C TYR A 57 17.24 -22.52 -18.96
N PHE A 58 18.49 -22.79 -18.63
CA PHE A 58 19.29 -23.85 -19.25
C PHE A 58 19.93 -24.73 -18.19
N ILE A 59 20.22 -25.98 -18.55
CA ILE A 59 20.87 -26.93 -17.67
C ILE A 59 22.38 -26.72 -17.80
N ALA A 60 23.02 -26.26 -16.73
CA ALA A 60 24.46 -26.10 -16.63
C ALA A 60 24.98 -26.82 -15.38
N PRO A 61 25.31 -28.12 -15.47
CA PRO A 61 25.71 -28.93 -14.31
C PRO A 61 26.93 -28.37 -13.57
N TYR A 62 27.81 -27.66 -14.27
CA TYR A 62 29.04 -27.07 -13.73
C TYR A 62 28.86 -25.65 -13.16
N MET A 63 27.63 -25.10 -13.16
CA MET A 63 27.33 -23.74 -12.70
C MET A 63 26.31 -23.71 -11.53
N ALA A 64 26.24 -24.78 -10.74
CA ALA A 64 25.34 -24.87 -9.60
C ALA A 64 26.04 -24.38 -8.31
N TRP A 65 25.83 -23.11 -7.96
CA TRP A 65 26.36 -22.54 -6.70
C TRP A 65 25.39 -22.64 -5.52
N ASN A 66 24.09 -22.82 -5.79
CA ASN A 66 23.05 -22.86 -4.77
C ASN A 66 22.12 -24.05 -4.99
N TYR A 67 21.61 -24.59 -3.88
CA TYR A 67 20.60 -25.65 -3.89
C TYR A 67 19.27 -25.10 -3.39
N VAL A 68 18.20 -25.35 -4.14
CA VAL A 68 16.84 -25.04 -3.72
C VAL A 68 16.17 -26.34 -3.28
N ILE A 69 15.85 -26.45 -2.00
CA ILE A 69 15.27 -27.66 -1.41
C ILE A 69 13.87 -27.34 -0.90
N ARG A 70 12.86 -28.05 -1.42
CA ARG A 70 11.49 -27.92 -0.91
C ARG A 70 11.27 -28.86 0.27
N ILE A 71 11.03 -28.29 1.44
CA ILE A 71 10.75 -29.03 2.69
C ILE A 71 9.26 -28.99 3.05
N ARG A 72 8.81 -29.95 3.87
CA ARG A 72 7.45 -29.93 4.45
C ARG A 72 7.43 -29.03 5.69
N PRO A 73 6.33 -28.31 5.96
CA PRO A 73 6.25 -27.36 7.07
C PRO A 73 6.18 -28.02 8.45
N ASP A 74 5.88 -29.32 8.52
CA ASP A 74 5.57 -30.01 9.79
C ASP A 74 6.74 -30.10 10.77
N ASN A 75 7.99 -30.08 10.28
CA ASN A 75 9.17 -30.22 11.15
C ASN A 75 10.43 -29.57 10.55
N ILE A 76 10.37 -28.25 10.35
CA ILE A 76 11.47 -27.48 9.75
C ILE A 76 12.78 -27.62 10.53
N PRO A 77 12.83 -27.43 11.87
CA PRO A 77 14.11 -27.47 12.59
C PRO A 77 14.82 -28.83 12.49
N ALA A 78 14.08 -29.94 12.59
CA ALA A 78 14.65 -31.27 12.43
C ALA A 78 15.13 -31.53 11.00
N THR A 79 14.44 -30.98 10.00
CA THR A 79 14.83 -31.11 8.59
C THR A 79 16.11 -30.34 8.30
N ILE A 80 16.25 -29.12 8.84
CA ILE A 80 17.47 -28.32 8.70
C ILE A 80 18.66 -29.02 9.36
N ALA A 81 18.50 -29.52 10.60
CA ALA A 81 19.56 -30.28 11.28
C ALA A 81 19.95 -31.55 10.52
N PHE A 82 19.00 -32.23 9.88
CA PHE A 82 19.29 -33.38 9.01
C PHE A 82 20.09 -32.96 7.77
N LEU A 83 19.73 -31.84 7.13
CA LEU A 83 20.43 -31.31 5.97
C LEU A 83 21.85 -30.85 6.32
N GLU A 84 22.03 -30.18 7.45
CA GLU A 84 23.34 -29.75 7.94
C GLU A 84 24.27 -30.96 8.17
N ASN A 85 23.80 -31.99 8.87
CA ASN A 85 24.58 -33.21 9.08
C ASN A 85 24.95 -33.87 7.75
N LYS A 86 24.02 -33.94 6.79
CA LYS A 86 24.31 -34.50 5.47
C LYS A 86 25.28 -33.64 4.68
N TRP A 87 25.18 -32.32 4.77
CA TRP A 87 26.11 -31.41 4.13
C TRP A 87 27.54 -31.64 4.62
N GLN A 88 27.74 -31.75 5.93
CA GLN A 88 29.04 -32.03 6.54
C GLN A 88 29.63 -33.40 6.13
N GLU A 89 28.79 -34.42 5.85
CA GLU A 89 29.26 -35.71 5.32
C GLU A 89 29.84 -35.60 3.89
N PHE A 90 29.35 -34.66 3.08
CA PHE A 90 29.79 -34.49 1.69
C PHE A 90 30.85 -33.41 1.52
N VAL A 91 30.80 -32.36 2.34
CA VAL A 91 31.62 -31.15 2.22
C VAL A 91 32.08 -30.72 3.61
N GLU A 92 33.27 -31.18 4.02
CA GLU A 92 33.84 -30.87 5.35
C GLU A 92 34.36 -29.42 5.45
N ASP A 93 34.78 -28.83 4.31
CA ASP A 93 35.51 -27.55 4.27
C ASP A 93 34.61 -26.32 4.07
N GLN A 94 33.28 -26.46 4.00
CA GLN A 94 32.36 -25.33 3.80
C GLN A 94 31.24 -25.29 4.85
N PRO A 95 30.97 -24.11 5.44
CA PRO A 95 29.87 -23.96 6.38
C PRO A 95 28.52 -24.18 5.70
N PHE A 96 27.58 -24.75 6.44
CA PHE A 96 26.20 -24.90 5.99
C PHE A 96 25.47 -23.56 6.11
N GLU A 97 25.33 -22.87 4.99
CA GLU A 97 24.58 -21.61 4.89
C GLU A 97 23.23 -21.87 4.22
N TYR A 98 22.16 -21.30 4.79
CA TYR A 98 20.82 -21.40 4.23
C TYR A 98 20.04 -20.11 4.47
N SER A 99 19.10 -19.83 3.56
CA SER A 99 18.13 -18.74 3.69
C SER A 99 16.75 -19.25 3.32
N PHE A 100 15.73 -18.83 4.07
CA PHE A 100 14.36 -19.14 3.73
C PHE A 100 13.89 -18.23 2.58
N VAL A 101 13.25 -18.83 1.58
CA VAL A 101 12.76 -18.09 0.41
C VAL A 101 11.71 -17.05 0.84
N ASP A 102 10.82 -17.41 1.77
CA ASP A 102 9.82 -16.52 2.35
C ASP A 102 10.41 -15.36 3.15
N GLU A 103 11.53 -15.57 3.85
CA GLU A 103 12.24 -14.51 4.56
C GLU A 103 12.89 -13.52 3.59
N ASN A 104 13.58 -14.03 2.55
CA ASN A 104 14.15 -13.19 1.49
C ASN A 104 13.07 -12.38 0.75
N PHE A 105 11.91 -12.99 0.45
CA PHE A 105 10.77 -12.25 -0.09
C PHE A 105 10.21 -11.24 0.90
N GLY A 106 10.17 -11.56 2.20
CA GLY A 106 9.75 -10.63 3.25
C GLY A 106 10.62 -9.38 3.32
N GLU A 107 11.93 -9.52 3.19
CA GLU A 107 12.87 -8.38 3.16
C GLU A 107 12.63 -7.46 1.95
N LEU A 108 12.32 -8.03 0.78
CA LEU A 108 12.00 -7.26 -0.43
C LEU A 108 10.77 -6.34 -0.24
N TYR A 109 9.81 -6.70 0.61
CA TYR A 109 8.59 -5.92 0.88
C TYR A 109 8.59 -5.16 2.22
N ALA A 110 9.62 -5.36 3.05
CA ALA A 110 9.70 -4.74 4.38
C ALA A 110 9.74 -3.20 4.30
N ASN A 111 10.33 -2.65 3.24
CA ASN A 111 10.42 -1.21 3.02
C ASN A 111 9.05 -0.60 2.65
N GLU A 112 8.27 -1.29 1.83
CA GLU A 112 6.92 -0.92 1.42
C GLU A 112 5.98 -0.94 2.63
N GLU A 113 6.04 -1.99 3.45
CA GLU A 113 5.24 -2.09 4.67
C GLU A 113 5.60 -0.98 5.67
N ARG A 114 6.91 -0.68 5.82
CA ARG A 114 7.37 0.41 6.68
C ARG A 114 6.88 1.78 6.20
N GLN A 115 6.94 2.05 4.89
CA GLN A 115 6.41 3.29 4.32
C GLN A 115 4.90 3.40 4.55
N GLY A 116 4.14 2.32 4.33
CA GLY A 116 2.71 2.28 4.62
C GLY A 116 2.39 2.60 6.08
N LYS A 117 3.14 2.05 7.03
CA LYS A 117 3.01 2.36 8.47
C LYS A 117 3.28 3.84 8.77
N ILE A 118 4.32 4.42 8.16
CA ILE A 118 4.66 5.84 8.34
C ILE A 118 3.52 6.72 7.82
N PHE A 119 3.03 6.46 6.60
CA PHE A 119 1.90 7.19 6.04
C PHE A 119 0.63 7.06 6.89
N ALA A 120 0.31 5.86 7.40
CA ALA A 120 -0.84 5.66 8.26
C ALA A 120 -0.78 6.51 9.54
N ILE A 121 0.39 6.60 10.19
CA ILE A 121 0.60 7.44 11.38
C ILE A 121 0.42 8.91 11.01
N PHE A 122 1.03 9.38 9.93
CA PHE A 122 0.87 10.78 9.49
C PHE A 122 -0.57 11.12 9.10
N SER A 123 -1.28 10.22 8.42
CA SER A 123 -2.70 10.39 8.11
C SER A 123 -3.55 10.49 9.37
N LEU A 124 -3.29 9.65 10.38
CA LEU A 124 -4.00 9.69 11.65
C LEU A 124 -3.74 11.01 12.40
N LEU A 125 -2.49 11.48 12.42
CA LEU A 125 -2.13 12.79 13.00
C LEU A 125 -2.79 13.94 12.24
N ALA A 126 -2.79 13.89 10.90
CA ALA A 126 -3.41 14.91 10.06
C ALA A 126 -4.93 14.98 10.30
N ILE A 127 -5.61 13.83 10.41
CA ILE A 127 -7.04 13.76 10.76
C ILE A 127 -7.27 14.36 12.14
N PHE A 128 -6.43 14.02 13.12
CA PHE A 128 -6.54 14.55 14.49
C PHE A 128 -6.40 16.08 14.52
N ILE A 129 -5.38 16.63 13.85
CA ILE A 129 -5.16 18.08 13.75
C ILE A 129 -6.32 18.76 12.99
N ALA A 130 -6.81 18.16 11.91
CA ALA A 130 -7.96 18.67 11.17
C ALA A 130 -9.22 18.73 12.05
N CYS A 131 -9.45 17.71 12.89
CA CYS A 131 -10.56 17.72 13.84
C CYS A 131 -10.42 18.85 14.87
N LEU A 132 -9.22 19.09 15.40
CA LEU A 132 -8.97 20.22 16.30
C LEU A 132 -9.25 21.57 15.61
N GLY A 133 -8.83 21.72 14.35
CA GLY A 133 -9.10 22.91 13.54
C GLY A 133 -10.60 23.13 13.32
N LEU A 134 -11.34 22.07 12.98
CA LEU A 134 -12.81 22.11 12.83
C LEU A 134 -13.50 22.49 14.14
N VAL A 135 -13.07 21.94 15.27
CA VAL A 135 -13.58 22.30 16.61
C VAL A 135 -13.31 23.77 16.91
N GLY A 136 -12.11 24.27 16.61
CA GLY A 136 -11.74 25.67 16.81
C GLY A 136 -12.61 26.62 15.98
N LEU A 137 -12.76 26.33 14.68
CA LEU A 137 -13.61 27.11 13.78
C LEU A 137 -15.09 27.05 14.18
N ALA A 138 -15.61 25.88 14.55
CA ALA A 138 -16.98 25.71 15.01
C ALA A 138 -17.25 26.54 16.28
N SER A 139 -16.32 26.50 17.23
CA SER A 139 -16.41 27.27 18.48
C SER A 139 -16.41 28.78 18.21
N PHE A 140 -15.49 29.26 17.38
CA PHE A 140 -15.39 30.68 17.03
C PHE A 140 -16.64 31.19 16.29
N THR A 141 -17.18 30.41 15.35
CA THR A 141 -18.41 30.76 14.63
C THR A 141 -19.63 30.75 15.55
N ALA A 142 -19.73 29.77 16.46
CA ALA A 142 -20.79 29.73 17.46
C ALA A 142 -20.72 30.94 18.41
N GLU A 143 -19.52 31.32 18.86
CA GLU A 143 -19.26 32.52 19.67
C GLU A 143 -19.76 33.80 18.99
N ARG A 144 -19.38 34.01 17.72
CA ARG A 144 -19.81 35.19 16.94
C ARG A 144 -21.30 35.24 16.70
N ARG A 145 -21.95 34.08 16.56
CA ARG A 145 -23.39 33.96 16.32
C ARG A 145 -24.23 33.88 17.60
N LYS A 146 -23.64 33.95 18.79
CA LYS A 146 -24.35 33.85 20.09
C LYS A 146 -25.59 34.75 20.17
N LYS A 147 -25.51 36.00 19.71
CA LYS A 147 -26.66 36.95 19.71
C LYS A 147 -27.81 36.48 18.82
N GLU A 148 -27.53 36.03 17.60
CA GLU A 148 -28.54 35.52 16.67
C GLU A 148 -29.17 34.21 17.19
N VAL A 149 -28.34 33.31 17.72
CA VAL A 149 -28.77 32.04 18.32
C VAL A 149 -29.68 32.29 19.53
N GLY A 150 -29.33 33.24 20.40
CA GLY A 150 -30.11 33.63 21.57
C GLY A 150 -31.49 34.18 21.20
N ILE A 151 -31.57 35.09 20.22
CA ILE A 151 -32.84 35.66 19.74
C ILE A 151 -33.74 34.57 19.15
N ARG A 152 -33.21 33.69 18.28
CA ARG A 152 -33.97 32.58 17.70
C ARG A 152 -34.48 31.60 18.76
N LYS A 153 -33.70 31.32 19.81
CA LYS A 153 -34.08 30.42 20.90
C LYS A 153 -35.24 30.99 21.72
N VAL A 154 -35.28 32.30 21.97
CA VAL A 154 -36.40 32.99 22.64
C VAL A 154 -37.65 33.01 21.76
N LEU A 155 -37.49 33.07 20.44
CA LEU A 155 -38.58 32.96 19.46
C LEU A 155 -39.09 31.51 19.25
N GLY A 156 -38.65 30.55 20.08
CA GLY A 156 -39.14 29.17 20.06
C GLY A 156 -38.38 28.21 19.13
N ALA A 157 -37.23 28.61 18.56
CA ALA A 157 -36.42 27.71 17.76
C ALA A 157 -35.80 26.60 18.62
N THR A 158 -35.96 25.34 18.18
CA THR A 158 -35.36 24.17 18.83
C THR A 158 -33.83 24.20 18.68
N SER A 159 -33.12 23.82 19.75
CA SER A 159 -31.65 23.76 19.76
C SER A 159 -31.09 22.81 18.69
N PHE A 160 -31.88 21.84 18.23
CA PHE A 160 -31.55 20.93 17.13
C PHE A 160 -31.43 21.64 15.78
N ASN A 161 -32.35 22.55 15.43
CA ASN A 161 -32.30 23.28 14.16
C ASN A 161 -31.07 24.18 14.06
N LEU A 162 -30.62 24.72 15.19
CA LEU A 162 -29.40 25.52 15.29
C LEU A 162 -28.14 24.68 15.07
N VAL A 163 -28.08 23.49 15.70
CA VAL A 163 -26.98 22.53 15.48
C VAL A 163 -26.94 22.07 14.01
N MET A 164 -28.09 21.77 13.41
CA MET A 164 -28.18 21.33 12.01
C MET A 164 -27.72 22.43 11.03
N LEU A 165 -28.13 23.69 11.26
CA LEU A 165 -27.76 24.82 10.41
C LEU A 165 -26.24 25.05 10.40
N LEU A 166 -25.64 25.10 11.59
CA LEU A 166 -24.20 25.28 11.76
C LEU A 166 -23.42 24.09 11.20
N SER A 167 -23.88 22.85 11.46
CA SER A 167 -23.23 21.65 10.93
C SER A 167 -23.23 21.63 9.40
N ARG A 168 -24.31 22.08 8.75
CA ARG A 168 -24.40 22.11 7.29
C ARG A 168 -23.37 23.05 6.65
N GLU A 169 -23.09 24.21 7.26
CA GLU A 169 -22.07 25.14 6.75
C GLU A 169 -20.68 24.50 6.76
N PHE A 170 -20.32 23.77 7.82
CA PHE A 170 -19.04 23.06 7.90
C PHE A 170 -18.97 21.84 6.97
N LEU A 171 -20.05 21.06 6.87
CA LEU A 171 -20.11 19.91 5.96
C LEU A 171 -19.97 20.32 4.49
N TRP A 172 -20.47 21.51 4.12
CA TRP A 172 -20.28 22.07 2.79
C TRP A 172 -18.80 22.37 2.49
N LEU A 173 -18.08 22.95 3.46
CA LEU A 173 -16.63 23.18 3.33
C LEU A 173 -15.86 21.87 3.18
N VAL A 174 -16.22 20.84 3.94
CA VAL A 174 -15.61 19.50 3.84
C VAL A 174 -15.87 18.87 2.47
N LEU A 175 -17.08 19.01 1.92
CA LEU A 175 -17.40 18.54 0.57
C LEU A 175 -16.58 19.24 -0.51
N ILE A 176 -16.41 20.56 -0.43
CA ILE A 176 -15.56 21.31 -1.35
C ILE A 176 -14.10 20.85 -1.24
N ALA A 177 -13.59 20.71 -0.01
CA ALA A 177 -12.23 20.22 0.22
C ALA A 177 -12.04 18.81 -0.37
N PHE A 178 -13.00 17.91 -0.18
CA PHE A 178 -12.96 16.56 -0.75
C PHE A 178 -13.02 16.56 -2.28
N ALA A 179 -13.86 17.40 -2.88
CA ALA A 179 -13.98 17.53 -4.34
C ALA A 179 -12.65 17.99 -4.99
N ILE A 180 -11.84 18.77 -4.28
CA ILE A 180 -10.50 19.19 -4.73
C ILE A 180 -9.44 18.13 -4.40
N ALA A 181 -9.50 17.53 -3.21
CA ALA A 181 -8.52 16.56 -2.75
C ALA A 181 -8.58 15.24 -3.54
N ALA A 182 -9.78 14.77 -3.91
CA ALA A 182 -9.97 13.51 -4.63
C ALA A 182 -9.23 13.45 -5.99
N PRO A 183 -9.37 14.43 -6.91
CA PRO A 183 -8.64 14.38 -8.19
C PRO A 183 -7.13 14.55 -8.00
N ILE A 184 -6.68 15.39 -7.06
CA ILE A 184 -5.25 15.55 -6.77
C ILE A 184 -4.66 14.24 -6.25
N SER A 185 -5.34 13.59 -5.30
CA SER A 185 -4.93 12.30 -4.75
C SER A 185 -4.92 11.21 -5.83
N TYR A 186 -5.89 11.22 -6.75
CA TYR A 186 -5.90 10.30 -7.89
C TYR A 186 -4.68 10.50 -8.79
N MET A 187 -4.34 11.74 -9.15
CA MET A 187 -3.17 12.03 -9.98
C MET A 187 -1.86 11.59 -9.34
N ILE A 188 -1.67 11.89 -8.04
CA ILE A 188 -0.47 11.49 -7.30
C ILE A 188 -0.37 9.96 -7.24
N MET A 189 -1.47 9.28 -6.94
CA MET A 189 -1.47 7.83 -6.83
C MET A 189 -1.27 7.14 -8.17
N GLN A 190 -1.80 7.72 -9.26
CA GLN A 190 -1.54 7.24 -10.61
C GLN A 190 -0.06 7.35 -10.97
N SER A 191 0.57 8.51 -10.70
CA SER A 191 2.01 8.70 -10.94
C SER A 191 2.86 7.76 -10.09
N TRP A 192 2.45 7.47 -8.85
CA TRP A 192 3.16 6.52 -7.99
C TRP A 192 2.98 5.06 -8.45
N LEU A 193 1.80 4.70 -8.97
CA LEU A 193 1.51 3.37 -9.50
C LEU A 193 2.13 3.11 -10.88
N GLU A 194 2.59 4.14 -11.58
CA GLU A 194 3.32 3.97 -12.85
C GLU A 194 4.70 3.33 -12.67
N ASP A 195 5.30 3.48 -11.48
CA ASP A 195 6.57 2.81 -11.13
C ASP A 195 6.40 1.31 -10.86
N PHE A 196 5.18 0.77 -10.95
CA PHE A 196 4.88 -0.64 -10.73
C PHE A 196 4.39 -1.30 -12.02
N ALA A 197 5.13 -2.29 -12.51
CA ALA A 197 4.74 -3.14 -13.65
C ALA A 197 3.35 -3.76 -13.48
N TYR A 198 3.06 -4.25 -12.26
CA TYR A 198 1.77 -4.85 -11.89
C TYR A 198 1.02 -3.98 -10.89
N ARG A 199 0.36 -2.94 -11.40
CA ARG A 199 -0.43 -2.00 -10.60
C ARG A 199 -1.87 -2.45 -10.37
N VAL A 200 -2.37 -2.21 -9.16
CA VAL A 200 -3.81 -2.31 -8.85
C VAL A 200 -4.52 -1.08 -9.41
N ALA A 201 -5.61 -1.28 -10.14
CA ALA A 201 -6.47 -0.17 -10.56
C ALA A 201 -7.13 0.47 -9.33
N VAL A 202 -6.84 1.74 -9.07
CA VAL A 202 -7.51 2.48 -7.99
C VAL A 202 -8.97 2.65 -8.36
N GLY A 203 -9.82 1.82 -7.76
CA GLY A 203 -11.25 1.90 -7.95
C GLY A 203 -11.84 3.20 -7.36
N PRO A 204 -12.88 3.79 -7.97
CA PRO A 204 -13.62 4.92 -7.40
C PRO A 204 -14.15 4.64 -5.98
N LEU A 205 -14.34 3.37 -5.65
CA LEU A 205 -14.83 2.90 -4.36
C LEU A 205 -13.92 3.33 -3.19
N VAL A 206 -12.60 3.36 -3.37
CA VAL A 206 -11.67 3.79 -2.31
C VAL A 206 -11.90 5.26 -1.96
N PHE A 207 -12.11 6.11 -2.96
CA PHE A 207 -12.42 7.53 -2.75
C PHE A 207 -13.78 7.71 -2.10
N ILE A 208 -14.81 6.96 -2.54
CA ILE A 208 -16.15 7.03 -1.96
C ILE A 208 -16.12 6.64 -0.47
N LEU A 209 -15.47 5.52 -0.14
CA LEU A 209 -15.35 5.08 1.26
C LEU A 209 -14.57 6.09 2.11
N SER A 210 -13.45 6.59 1.59
CA SER A 210 -12.62 7.58 2.29
C SER A 210 -13.38 8.90 2.50
N GLY A 211 -14.14 9.35 1.49
CA GLY A 211 -14.98 10.53 1.57
C GLY A 211 -16.12 10.39 2.57
N LEU A 212 -16.81 9.24 2.57
CA LEU A 212 -17.84 8.94 3.57
C LEU A 212 -17.27 8.91 4.98
N PHE A 213 -16.09 8.32 5.16
CA PHE A 213 -15.42 8.25 6.46
C PHE A 213 -15.02 9.65 6.95
N ALA A 214 -14.41 10.46 6.09
CA ALA A 214 -14.05 11.85 6.41
C ALA A 214 -15.29 12.70 6.74
N PHE A 215 -16.37 12.54 5.97
CA PHE A 215 -17.63 13.22 6.20
C PHE A 215 -18.25 12.82 7.54
N PHE A 216 -18.23 11.52 7.88
CA PHE A 216 -18.74 11.01 9.14
C PHE A 216 -17.98 11.55 10.36
N ILE A 217 -16.65 11.59 10.28
CA ILE A 217 -15.80 12.17 11.32
C ILE A 217 -16.09 13.66 11.49
N ALA A 218 -16.16 14.41 10.38
CA ALA A 218 -16.46 15.84 10.42
C ALA A 218 -17.86 16.10 11.01
N TRP A 219 -18.87 15.33 10.59
CA TRP A 219 -20.23 15.42 11.12
C TRP A 219 -20.23 15.22 12.63
N ILE A 220 -19.64 14.14 13.14
CA ILE A 220 -19.61 13.83 14.58
C ILE A 220 -18.92 14.96 15.34
N THR A 221 -17.75 15.38 14.87
CA THR A 221 -16.92 16.41 15.53
C THR A 221 -17.69 17.73 15.66
N VAL A 222 -18.29 18.20 14.56
CA VAL A 222 -19.04 19.46 14.54
C VAL A 222 -20.35 19.34 15.33
N SER A 223 -21.04 18.21 15.24
CA SER A 223 -22.29 17.98 15.96
C SER A 223 -22.08 17.99 17.48
N ILE A 224 -21.06 17.28 17.97
CA ILE A 224 -20.72 17.24 19.40
C ILE A 224 -20.36 18.64 19.90
N GLN A 225 -19.49 19.36 19.18
CA GLN A 225 -19.03 20.68 19.61
C GLN A 225 -20.18 21.71 19.60
N THR A 226 -21.00 21.70 18.55
CA THR A 226 -22.12 22.64 18.43
C THR A 226 -23.19 22.33 19.46
N ALA A 227 -23.48 21.05 19.73
CA ALA A 227 -24.37 20.65 20.81
C ALA A 227 -23.85 21.11 22.17
N LYS A 228 -22.58 20.83 22.49
CA LYS A 228 -21.95 21.26 23.75
C LYS A 228 -22.05 22.78 23.96
N THR A 229 -21.89 23.55 22.89
CA THR A 229 -21.96 25.02 22.92
C THR A 229 -23.40 25.53 23.00
N ALA A 230 -24.36 24.88 22.32
CA ALA A 230 -25.77 25.27 22.30
C ALA A 230 -26.54 24.90 23.60
N TYR A 231 -26.11 23.82 24.27
CA TYR A 231 -26.64 23.39 25.58
C TYR A 231 -25.89 24.01 26.77
N GLY A 232 -24.81 24.76 26.53
CA GLY A 232 -24.18 25.60 27.54
C GLY A 232 -25.20 26.55 28.16
N ASN A 233 -25.25 26.59 29.50
CA ASN A 233 -26.30 27.25 30.26
C ASN A 233 -26.34 28.77 29.95
N PRO A 234 -27.41 29.31 29.34
CA PRO A 234 -27.46 30.69 28.86
C PRO A 234 -27.35 31.75 29.97
N VAL A 235 -27.56 31.35 31.23
CA VAL A 235 -27.51 32.24 32.39
C VAL A 235 -26.08 32.73 32.71
N GLN A 236 -25.04 31.97 32.34
CA GLN A 236 -23.64 32.41 32.54
C GLN A 236 -23.15 33.40 31.48
N ALA A 237 -23.81 33.48 30.32
CA ALA A 237 -23.41 34.37 29.23
C ALA A 237 -23.81 35.84 29.47
N ILE A 238 -24.65 36.11 30.47
CA ILE A 238 -25.22 37.44 30.76
C ILE A 238 -24.63 38.03 32.06
N GLN A 239 -23.86 37.26 32.84
CA GLN A 239 -23.24 37.74 34.09
C GLN A 239 -21.81 38.31 33.92
N TYR A 240 -21.31 38.39 32.69
CA TYR A 240 -19.97 38.94 32.38
C TYR A 240 -20.02 40.08 31.34
N GLU A 241 -21.10 40.85 31.32
CA GLU A 241 -21.08 42.28 30.97
C GLU A 241 -21.09 43.09 32.27
#